data_AF-A0A1B9QZV8-F1
#
_entry.id   AF-A0A1B9QZV8-F1
#
_cell.length_a   1.000
_cell.length_b   1.000
_cell.length_c   1.000
_cell.angle_alpha   90.00
_cell.angle_beta   90.00
_cell.angle_gamma   90.00
#
_symmetry.space_group_name_H-M   'P 1'
#
loop_
_entity.id
_entity.type
_entity.pdbx_description
1 polymer ?
#
loop_
_entity_poly.entity_id
_entity_poly.type
_entity_poly.pdbx_seq_one_letter_code
_entity_poly.pdbx_strand_id
1 'polypeptide(L)'
;MDKPKTYIAALLIATFILLLVTYFLPDDSDSIQIQGTITDQSMIQSLDGQRHYLIVDVPDAGVFRVSIGGSVQCKLGTSVLLKANTSKLNTATHFQFISC
;
A
#
# COMPACT_ATOMS: atom_id res chain seq x y z
N MET A 1 -39.19 28.29 2.76
CA MET A 1 -38.13 27.46 3.36
C MET A 1 -38.82 26.69 4.47
N ASP A 2 -39.33 25.53 4.09
CA ASP A 2 -40.44 24.94 4.83
C ASP A 2 -39.85 23.87 5.74
N LYS A 3 -39.85 24.17 7.05
CA LYS A 3 -39.37 23.34 8.17
C LYS A 3 -37.85 23.44 8.45
N PRO A 4 -37.35 24.56 9.00
CA PRO A 4 -35.94 24.71 9.41
C PRO A 4 -35.48 23.65 10.42
N LYS A 5 -36.38 23.20 11.31
CA LYS A 5 -36.08 22.18 12.33
C LYS A 5 -35.71 20.82 11.74
N THR A 6 -36.32 20.42 10.63
CA THR A 6 -36.03 19.14 9.98
C THR A 6 -34.66 19.15 9.30
N TYR A 7 -34.27 20.28 8.72
CA TYR A 7 -32.94 20.43 8.11
C TYR A 7 -31.83 20.38 9.16
N ILE A 8 -32.04 21.01 10.33
CA ILE A 8 -31.08 20.96 11.44
C ILE A 8 -30.94 19.53 11.98
N ALA A 9 -32.06 18.83 12.18
CA ALA A 9 -32.04 17.44 12.62
C ALA A 9 -31.33 16.52 11.60
N ALA A 10 -31.60 16.69 10.30
CA ALA A 10 -30.94 15.94 9.25
C ALA A 10 -29.42 16.20 9.20
N LEU A 11 -29.01 17.47 9.37
CA LEU A 11 -27.60 17.84 9.42
C LEU A 11 -26.89 17.16 10.61
N LEU A 12 -27.49 17.19 11.81
CA LEU A 12 -26.92 16.53 12.98
C LEU A 12 -26.75 15.02 12.76
N ILE A 13 -27.75 14.35 12.20
CA ILE A 13 -27.68 12.91 11.88
C ILE A 13 -26.56 12.65 10.87
N ALA A 14 -26.47 13.44 9.80
CA ALA A 14 -25.41 13.31 8.80
C ALA A 14 -24.01 13.51 9.41
N THR A 15 -23.85 14.51 10.28
CA THR A 15 -22.57 14.73 10.97
C THR A 15 -22.21 13.58 11.92
N PHE A 16 -23.19 12.99 12.59
CA PHE A 16 -22.98 11.84 13.48
C PHE A 16 -22.56 10.59 12.69
N ILE A 17 -23.22 10.33 11.55
CA ILE A 17 -22.85 9.23 10.65
C ILE A 17 -21.44 9.45 10.11
N LEU A 18 -21.11 10.67 9.69
CA LEU A 18 -19.77 11.00 9.20
C LEU A 18 -18.71 10.74 10.28
N LEU A 19 -18.97 11.17 11.53
CA LEU A 19 -18.08 10.92 12.66
C LEU A 19 -17.85 9.42 12.87
N LEU A 20 -18.92 8.63 12.87
CA LEU A 20 -18.83 7.17 12.97
C LEU A 20 -17.96 6.58 11.86
N VAL A 21 -18.20 6.96 10.61
CA VAL A 21 -17.40 6.47 9.48
C VAL A 21 -15.93 6.83 9.69
N THR A 22 -15.61 8.09 9.99
CA THR A 22 -14.21 8.52 10.18
C THR A 22 -13.53 7.85 11.37
N TYR A 23 -14.25 7.57 12.46
CA TYR A 23 -13.70 6.93 13.64
C TYR A 23 -13.41 5.43 13.42
N PHE A 24 -14.24 4.77 12.60
CA PHE A 24 -14.09 3.36 12.26
C PHE A 24 -13.30 3.12 10.97
N LEU A 25 -12.78 4.17 10.32
CA LEU A 25 -11.90 3.99 9.17
C LEU A 25 -10.63 3.25 9.64
N PRO A 26 -10.25 2.14 8.98
CA PRO A 26 -8.98 1.48 9.24
C PRO A 26 -7.84 2.47 9.07
N ASP A 27 -7.01 2.61 10.10
CA ASP A 27 -5.74 3.33 9.96
C ASP A 27 -4.82 2.52 9.04
N ASP A 28 -4.23 3.18 8.03
CA ASP A 28 -3.22 2.60 7.12
C ASP A 28 -1.88 2.32 7.84
N SER A 29 -1.84 2.49 9.16
CA SER A 29 -0.63 2.37 9.99
C SER A 29 -0.18 0.94 10.24
N ASP A 30 -0.99 -0.08 9.91
CA ASP A 30 -0.61 -1.50 10.03
C ASP A 30 0.35 -1.94 8.91
N SER A 31 1.28 -1.07 8.52
CA SER A 31 2.30 -1.41 7.56
C SER A 31 3.40 -2.22 8.23
N ILE A 32 3.42 -3.52 7.97
CA ILE A 32 4.40 -4.43 8.54
C ILE A 32 5.65 -4.38 7.67
N GLN A 33 6.82 -4.20 8.29
CA GLN A 33 8.10 -4.38 7.60
C GLN A 33 8.39 -5.88 7.49
N ILE A 34 8.58 -6.35 6.26
CA ILE A 34 8.83 -7.76 5.96
C ILE A 34 10.16 -7.85 5.22
N GLN A 35 10.93 -8.88 5.58
CA GLN A 35 12.21 -9.17 4.97
C GLN A 35 12.03 -10.24 3.88
N GLY A 36 12.59 -9.99 2.69
CA GLY A 36 12.60 -10.94 1.58
C GLY A 36 14.01 -11.13 1.01
N THR A 37 14.16 -12.05 0.07
CA THR A 37 15.42 -12.31 -0.65
C THR A 37 15.25 -11.97 -2.11
N ILE A 38 16.19 -11.22 -2.67
CA ILE A 38 16.17 -10.85 -4.09
C ILE A 38 16.59 -12.07 -4.91
N THR A 39 15.69 -12.58 -5.73
CA THR A 39 15.96 -13.70 -6.64
C THR A 39 16.37 -13.23 -8.02
N ASP A 40 15.75 -12.17 -8.52
CA ASP A 40 16.03 -11.63 -9.86
C ASP A 40 15.71 -10.14 -9.95
N GLN A 41 16.13 -9.51 -11.05
CA GLN A 41 15.82 -8.13 -11.40
C GLN A 41 15.40 -8.03 -12.86
N SER A 42 14.38 -7.21 -13.14
CA SER A 42 13.91 -6.97 -14.50
C SER A 42 13.73 -5.48 -14.77
N MET A 43 14.03 -5.08 -16.00
CA MET A 43 13.89 -3.73 -16.50
C MET A 43 12.95 -3.75 -17.69
N ILE A 44 11.91 -2.91 -17.65
CA ILE A 44 11.02 -2.70 -18.78
C ILE A 44 11.25 -1.29 -19.31
N GLN A 45 11.54 -1.21 -20.61
CA GLN A 45 11.61 0.03 -21.34
C GLN A 45 10.26 0.32 -22.01
N SER A 46 9.71 1.50 -21.74
CA SER A 46 8.54 2.05 -22.41
C SER A 46 8.93 3.35 -23.14
N LEU A 47 8.01 3.87 -23.95
CA LEU A 47 8.16 5.19 -24.58
C LEU A 47 8.35 6.31 -23.53
N ASP A 48 7.71 6.15 -22.37
CA ASP A 48 7.73 7.13 -21.27
C ASP A 48 8.95 6.98 -20.33
N GLY A 49 9.82 6.00 -20.56
CA GLY A 49 11.02 5.77 -19.76
C GLY A 49 11.21 4.35 -19.28
N GLN A 50 12.07 4.19 -18.27
CA GLN A 50 12.54 2.90 -17.78
C GLN A 50 11.93 2.59 -16.42
N ARG A 51 11.37 1.38 -16.28
CA ARG A 51 10.83 0.87 -15.00
C ARG A 51 11.65 -0.33 -14.54
N HIS A 52 12.17 -0.23 -13.34
CA HIS A 52 12.97 -1.28 -12.73
C HIS A 52 12.13 -2.03 -11.70
N TYR A 53 12.29 -3.34 -11.67
CA TYR A 53 11.56 -4.24 -10.80
C TYR A 53 12.49 -5.27 -10.20
N LEU A 54 12.28 -5.56 -8.92
CA LEU A 54 12.91 -6.69 -8.24
C LEU A 54 11.91 -7.83 -8.12
N ILE A 55 12.41 -9.04 -8.36
CA ILE A 55 11.70 -10.27 -8.00
C ILE A 55 12.24 -10.67 -6.63
N VAL A 56 11.34 -10.67 -5.64
CA VAL A 56 11.66 -10.93 -4.24
C VAL A 56 10.90 -12.15 -3.79
N ASP A 57 11.60 -13.11 -3.20
CA ASP A 57 11.01 -14.23 -2.49
C ASP A 57 10.82 -13.83 -1.02
N VAL A 58 9.57 -13.78 -0.58
CA VAL A 58 9.20 -13.48 0.80
C VAL A 58 8.85 -14.80 1.49
N PRO A 59 9.49 -15.14 2.62
CA PRO A 59 9.16 -16.34 3.38
C PRO A 59 7.67 -16.40 3.67
N ASP A 60 7.06 -17.55 3.47
CA ASP A 60 5.63 -17.85 3.71
C ASP A 60 4.60 -17.13 2.81
N ALA A 61 5.00 -16.10 2.06
CA ALA A 61 4.11 -15.36 1.15
C ALA A 61 4.36 -15.68 -0.32
N GLY A 62 5.59 -16.09 -0.68
CA GLY A 62 5.98 -16.48 -2.03
C GLY A 62 6.72 -15.39 -2.80
N VAL A 63 6.71 -15.51 -4.13
CA VAL A 63 7.51 -14.65 -5.02
C VAL A 63 6.70 -13.47 -5.53
N PHE A 64 7.20 -12.26 -5.31
CA PHE A 64 6.55 -11.01 -5.69
C PHE A 64 7.44 -10.13 -6.54
N ARG A 65 6.80 -9.33 -7.40
CA ARG A 65 7.47 -8.31 -8.20
C ARG A 65 7.25 -6.95 -7.57
N VAL A 66 8.34 -6.31 -7.14
CA VAL A 66 8.34 -5.00 -6.47
C VAL A 66 8.97 -3.96 -7.38
N SER A 67 8.31 -2.81 -7.56
CA SER A 67 8.87 -1.69 -8.34
C SER A 67 9.94 -0.96 -7.53
N ILE A 68 11.06 -0.63 -8.16
CA ILE A 68 12.16 0.15 -7.56
C ILE A 68 12.50 1.38 -8.39
N GLY A 69 13.15 2.36 -7.75
CA GLY A 69 13.70 3.53 -8.43
C GLY A 69 14.90 3.15 -9.30
N GLY A 70 15.11 3.84 -10.42
CA GLY A 70 16.19 3.49 -11.36
C GLY A 70 17.61 3.74 -10.87
N SER A 71 17.79 4.45 -9.76
CA SER A 71 19.09 4.63 -9.11
C SER A 71 19.44 3.51 -8.12
N VAL A 72 18.49 2.64 -7.79
CA VAL A 72 18.68 1.57 -6.79
C VAL A 72 19.29 0.35 -7.46
N GLN A 73 20.47 -0.06 -6.99
CA GLN A 73 21.10 -1.31 -7.41
C GLN A 73 21.29 -2.22 -6.20
N CYS A 74 20.48 -3.27 -6.14
CA CYS A 74 20.59 -4.30 -5.11
C CYS A 74 21.29 -5.53 -5.69
N LYS A 75 22.09 -6.22 -4.88
CA LYS A 75 22.78 -7.44 -5.31
C LYS A 75 21.83 -8.63 -5.26
N LEU A 76 21.91 -9.52 -6.26
CA LEU A 76 21.14 -10.76 -6.26
C LEU A 76 21.51 -11.64 -5.06
N GLY A 77 20.51 -12.27 -4.45
CA GLY A 77 20.66 -13.11 -3.27
C GLY A 77 20.81 -12.36 -1.95
N THR A 78 20.76 -11.01 -1.94
CA THR A 78 20.75 -10.25 -0.67
C THR A 78 19.35 -10.10 -0.13
N SER A 79 19.29 -9.87 1.17
CA SER A 79 18.04 -9.54 1.84
C SER A 79 17.57 -8.13 1.49
N VAL A 80 16.27 -7.96 1.30
CA VAL A 80 15.61 -6.68 1.02
C VAL A 80 14.51 -6.45 2.04
N LEU A 81 14.37 -5.19 2.44
CA LEU A 81 13.37 -4.73 3.38
C LEU A 81 12.19 -4.14 2.61
N LEU A 82 11.02 -4.73 2.81
CA LEU A 82 9.78 -4.38 2.14
C LEU A 82 8.76 -3.89 3.16
N LYS A 83 7.93 -2.94 2.76
CA LYS A 83 6.73 -2.53 3.48
C LYS A 83 5.55 -3.30 2.90
N ALA A 84 4.90 -4.14 3.69
CA ALA A 84 3.64 -4.75 3.33
C ALA A 84 2.50 -3.83 3.74
N ASN A 85 1.82 -3.26 2.75
CA ASN A 85 0.60 -2.49 2.93
C ASN A 85 -0.58 -3.44 2.71
N THR A 86 -1.22 -3.86 3.79
CA THR A 86 -2.48 -4.61 3.75
C THR A 86 -3.61 -3.64 4.02
N SER A 87 -4.57 -3.54 3.09
CA SER A 87 -5.77 -2.75 3.34
C SER A 87 -6.83 -3.63 3.98
N LYS A 88 -7.50 -3.17 5.04
CA LYS A 88 -8.64 -3.92 5.61
C LYS A 88 -9.85 -3.97 4.65
N LEU A 89 -9.87 -3.13 3.62
CA LEU A 89 -10.88 -3.12 2.56
C LEU A 89 -10.59 -4.10 1.41
N ASN A 90 -9.32 -4.44 1.19
CA ASN A 90 -8.90 -5.27 0.05
C ASN A 90 -7.88 -6.31 0.51
N THR A 91 -8.18 -7.58 0.28
CA THR A 91 -7.32 -8.72 0.63
C THR A 91 -5.99 -8.73 -0.16
N ALA A 92 -5.81 -7.84 -1.14
CA ALA A 92 -4.56 -7.71 -1.87
C ALA A 92 -3.46 -7.07 -1.01
N THR A 93 -2.39 -7.82 -0.76
CA THR A 93 -1.18 -7.31 -0.11
C THR A 93 -0.30 -6.59 -1.12
N HIS A 94 -0.02 -5.31 -0.87
CA HIS A 94 0.88 -4.53 -1.71
C HIS A 94 2.26 -4.41 -1.05
N PHE A 95 3.30 -4.80 -1.76
CA PHE A 95 4.68 -4.67 -1.28
C PHE A 95 5.34 -3.43 -1.87
N GLN A 96 5.94 -2.62 -1.00
CA GLN A 96 6.70 -1.44 -1.38
C GLN A 96 8.16 -1.59 -0.94
N PHE A 97 9.08 -1.26 -1.83
CA PHE A 97 10.51 -1.28 -1.53
C PHE A 97 10.86 -0.18 -0.50
N ILE A 98 11.62 -0.55 0.53
CA ILE A 98 12.25 0.40 1.47
C ILE A 98 13.74 0.48 1.20
N SER A 99 14.45 -0.64 1.34
CA SER A 99 15.91 -0.67 1.23
C SER A 99 16.46 -2.06 0.95
N CYS A 100 17.61 -2.07 0.30
CA CYS A 100 18.63 -3.10 0.33
C CYS A 100 19.94 -2.41 0.80
#